data_AF-A0A2T2N7F6-F1
#
_entry.id   AF-A0A2T2N7F6-F1
#
_cell.length_a   1.000
_cell.length_b   1.000
_cell.length_c   1.000
_cell.angle_alpha   90.00
_cell.angle_beta   90.00
_cell.angle_gamma   90.00
#
_symmetry.space_group_name_H-M   'P 1'
#
loop_
_entity.id
_entity.type
_entity.pdbx_description
1 polymer ?
#
loop_
_entity_poly.entity_id
_entity_poly.type
_entity_poly.pdbx_seq_one_letter_code
_entity_poly.pdbx_strand_id
1 'polypeptide(L)'
;MTLTQNILGTVKQLRSEGLTAQHQKILSIRLTWLWSLCQAEKTSSKSKWRNSTAREAFADVQYKSAHLFLAFVLNVTPTTCGQRAFCEKVVKPLLHLENYDQFKFSLEPPDKSFLQKTAREKEFIEAPDFVALVQALFPEEDRGI
;
A
#
# COMPACT_ATOMS: atom_id res chain seq x y z
N MET A 1 12.04 -18.25 1.48
CA MET A 1 12.01 -16.84 1.92
C MET A 1 10.56 -16.48 2.26
N THR A 2 10.28 -16.00 3.46
CA THR A 2 8.90 -15.70 3.90
C THR A 2 8.44 -14.32 3.43
N LEU A 3 7.13 -14.06 3.29
CA LEU A 3 6.64 -12.75 2.84
C LEU A 3 7.17 -11.60 3.72
N THR A 4 7.22 -11.81 5.03
CA THR A 4 7.75 -10.83 5.98
C THR A 4 9.20 -10.46 5.67
N GLN A 5 10.04 -11.43 5.28
CA GLN A 5 11.42 -11.15 4.86
C GLN A 5 11.46 -10.30 3.59
N ASN A 6 10.58 -10.56 2.62
CA ASN A 6 10.49 -9.76 1.40
C ASN A 6 10.04 -8.33 1.70
N ILE A 7 9.02 -8.17 2.54
CA ILE A 7 8.53 -6.86 2.99
C ILE A 7 9.65 -6.07 3.67
N LEU A 8 10.39 -6.69 4.60
CA LEU A 8 11.51 -6.04 5.27
C LEU A 8 12.64 -5.69 4.30
N GLY A 9 12.90 -6.52 3.30
CA GLY A 9 13.82 -6.21 2.20
C GLY A 9 13.38 -4.97 1.42
N THR A 10 12.09 -4.90 1.04
CA THR A 10 11.52 -3.73 0.37
C THR A 10 11.58 -2.48 1.24
N VAL A 11 11.29 -2.57 2.55
CA VAL A 11 11.44 -1.44 3.47
C VAL A 11 12.87 -0.92 3.51
N LYS A 12 13.87 -1.82 3.58
CA LYS A 12 15.28 -1.42 3.52
C LYS A 12 15.61 -0.69 2.22
N GLN A 13 15.11 -1.20 1.09
CA GLN A 13 15.32 -0.55 -0.21
C GLN A 13 14.63 0.81 -0.28
N LEU A 14 13.39 0.93 0.19
CA LEU A 14 12.65 2.20 0.22
C LEU A 14 13.37 3.25 1.07
N ARG A 15 14.00 2.84 2.18
CA ARG A 15 14.81 3.74 3.03
C ARG A 15 16.08 4.22 2.33
N SER A 16 16.71 3.40 1.50
CA SER A 16 17.99 3.74 0.88
C SER A 16 17.86 4.45 -0.46
N GLU A 17 16.83 4.09 -1.24
CA GLU A 17 16.71 4.47 -2.66
C GLU A 17 15.39 5.16 -3.01
N GLY A 18 14.40 5.18 -2.09
CA GLY A 18 13.05 5.64 -2.40
C GLY A 18 12.32 4.74 -3.41
N LEU A 19 11.40 5.32 -4.21
CA LEU A 19 10.67 4.56 -5.23
C LEU A 19 11.45 4.42 -6.53
N THR A 20 11.88 3.19 -6.83
CA THR A 20 12.40 2.84 -8.16
C THR A 20 11.33 2.96 -9.25
N ALA A 21 11.76 3.05 -10.51
CA ALA A 21 10.84 3.05 -11.66
C ALA A 21 9.92 1.81 -11.69
N GLN A 22 10.41 0.66 -11.23
CA GLN A 22 9.60 -0.55 -11.11
C GLN A 22 8.55 -0.42 -10.00
N HIS A 23 8.89 0.17 -8.86
CA HIS A 23 7.92 0.46 -7.80
C HIS A 23 6.82 1.40 -8.30
N GLN A 24 7.20 2.48 -8.98
CA GLN A 24 6.26 3.44 -9.54
C GLN A 24 5.26 2.75 -10.49
N LYS A 25 5.74 1.91 -11.42
CA LYS A 25 4.87 1.15 -12.33
C LYS A 25 3.88 0.25 -11.59
N ILE A 26 4.33 -0.44 -10.53
CA ILE A 26 3.47 -1.30 -9.70
C ILE A 26 2.40 -0.46 -8.98
N LEU A 27 2.81 0.65 -8.37
CA LEU A 27 1.92 1.52 -7.59
C LEU A 27 0.86 2.19 -8.45
N SER A 28 1.20 2.68 -9.65
CA SER A 28 0.22 3.27 -10.57
C SER A 28 -0.90 2.31 -10.95
N ILE A 29 -0.65 1.00 -10.95
CA ILE A 29 -1.69 -0.01 -11.23
C ILE A 29 -2.46 -0.35 -9.96
N ARG A 30 -1.75 -0.67 -8.87
CA ARG A 30 -2.37 -1.22 -7.66
C ARG A 30 -3.13 -0.17 -6.87
N LEU A 31 -2.62 1.05 -6.75
CA LEU A 31 -3.30 2.13 -6.03
C LEU A 31 -4.57 2.57 -6.77
N THR A 32 -4.53 2.65 -8.11
CA THR A 32 -5.75 2.88 -8.91
C THR A 32 -6.77 1.77 -8.70
N TRP A 33 -6.36 0.51 -8.65
CA TRP A 33 -7.30 -0.58 -8.39
C TRP A 33 -7.91 -0.53 -6.98
N LEU A 34 -7.14 -0.08 -5.98
CA LEU A 34 -7.60 0.07 -4.60
C LEU A 34 -8.59 1.21 -4.44
N TRP A 35 -8.26 2.39 -4.95
CA TRP A 35 -8.95 3.64 -4.57
C TRP A 35 -9.71 4.32 -5.71
N SER A 36 -9.59 3.89 -6.96
CA SER A 36 -10.40 4.46 -8.03
C SER A 36 -11.85 4.02 -7.91
N LEU A 37 -12.74 5.02 -7.88
CA LEU A 37 -14.19 4.85 -7.80
C LEU A 37 -14.77 4.11 -9.02
N CYS A 38 -14.11 4.17 -10.18
CA CYS A 38 -14.65 3.68 -11.45
C CYS A 38 -14.62 2.15 -11.64
N GLN A 39 -13.98 1.37 -10.76
CA GLN A 39 -13.74 -0.06 -11.03
C GLN A 39 -14.79 -1.04 -10.47
N ALA A 40 -15.83 -0.58 -9.77
CA ALA A 40 -16.76 -1.46 -9.06
C ALA A 40 -17.72 -2.26 -9.98
N GLU A 41 -17.97 -1.83 -11.21
CA GLU A 41 -19.22 -2.20 -11.90
C GLU A 41 -19.15 -3.43 -12.84
N LYS A 42 -17.96 -3.93 -13.21
CA LYS A 42 -17.84 -4.88 -14.35
C LYS A 42 -17.43 -6.32 -14.02
N THR A 43 -17.61 -6.81 -12.79
CA THR A 43 -17.11 -8.15 -12.39
C THR A 43 -18.20 -9.15 -11.98
N SER A 44 -17.97 -10.45 -12.24
CA SER A 44 -18.85 -11.56 -11.82
C SER A 44 -18.92 -11.69 -10.30
N SER A 45 -19.99 -12.30 -9.74
CA SER A 45 -20.20 -12.39 -8.28
C SER A 45 -19.02 -13.00 -7.49
N LYS A 46 -18.41 -14.07 -8.00
CA LYS A 46 -17.20 -14.68 -7.40
C LYS A 46 -15.99 -13.73 -7.44
N SER A 47 -15.86 -12.95 -8.50
CA SER A 47 -14.79 -11.95 -8.64
C SER A 47 -15.03 -10.75 -7.73
N LYS A 48 -16.29 -10.35 -7.53
CA LYS A 48 -16.67 -9.32 -6.55
C LYS A 48 -16.23 -9.69 -5.14
N TRP A 49 -16.49 -10.92 -4.69
CA TRP A 49 -16.07 -11.37 -3.37
C TRP A 49 -14.55 -11.34 -3.21
N ARG A 50 -13.79 -11.92 -4.15
CA ARG A 50 -12.31 -11.90 -4.10
C ARG A 50 -11.74 -10.49 -4.10
N ASN A 51 -12.32 -9.60 -4.88
CA ASN A 51 -11.91 -8.20 -4.94
C ASN A 51 -12.22 -7.47 -3.64
N SER A 52 -13.41 -7.70 -3.07
CA SER A 52 -13.80 -7.14 -1.77
C SER A 52 -12.85 -7.60 -0.68
N THR A 53 -12.58 -8.90 -0.58
CA THR A 53 -11.65 -9.47 0.41
C THR A 53 -10.23 -8.90 0.26
N ALA A 54 -9.75 -8.77 -0.98
CA ALA A 54 -8.43 -8.18 -1.22
C ALA A 54 -8.38 -6.71 -0.78
N ARG A 55 -9.40 -5.91 -1.11
CA ARG A 55 -9.48 -4.50 -0.71
C ARG A 55 -9.55 -4.35 0.81
N GLU A 56 -10.38 -5.14 1.46
CA GLU A 56 -10.49 -5.17 2.93
C GLU A 56 -9.14 -5.50 3.57
N ALA A 57 -8.45 -6.54 3.10
CA ALA A 57 -7.13 -6.90 3.62
C ALA A 57 -6.07 -5.79 3.41
N PHE A 58 -6.08 -5.10 2.27
CA PHE A 58 -5.18 -3.96 2.05
C PHE A 58 -5.54 -2.78 2.96
N ALA A 59 -6.82 -2.48 3.13
CA ALA A 59 -7.31 -1.42 4.01
C ALA A 59 -6.94 -1.70 5.48
N ASP A 60 -7.10 -2.94 5.95
CA ASP A 60 -6.72 -3.35 7.30
C ASP A 60 -5.22 -3.15 7.54
N VAL A 61 -4.38 -3.54 6.58
CA VAL A 61 -2.92 -3.35 6.68
C VAL A 61 -2.58 -1.87 6.73
N GLN A 62 -3.24 -1.04 5.92
CA GLN A 62 -3.03 0.41 5.92
C GLN A 62 -3.46 1.08 7.21
N TYR A 63 -4.62 0.68 7.73
CA TYR A 63 -5.14 1.15 9.01
C TYR A 63 -4.16 0.84 10.15
N LYS A 64 -3.50 -0.32 10.11
CA LYS A 64 -2.46 -0.66 11.10
C LYS A 64 -1.16 0.11 10.89
N SER A 65 -0.69 0.24 9.65
CA SER A 65 0.53 0.98 9.34
C SER A 65 0.58 1.33 7.85
N ALA A 66 0.53 2.62 7.54
CA ALA A 66 0.69 3.14 6.18
C ALA A 66 2.03 2.72 5.54
N HIS A 67 3.11 2.64 6.33
CA HIS A 67 4.42 2.21 5.87
C HIS A 67 4.44 0.72 5.49
N LEU A 68 3.86 -0.12 6.37
CA LEU A 68 3.70 -1.55 6.08
C LEU A 68 2.84 -1.74 4.84
N PHE A 69 1.75 -0.97 4.71
CA PHE A 69 0.88 -1.02 3.54
C PHE A 69 1.64 -0.74 2.25
N LEU A 70 2.48 0.29 2.18
CA LEU A 70 3.21 0.58 0.93
C LEU A 70 4.12 -0.59 0.54
N ALA A 71 4.89 -1.12 1.48
CA ALA A 71 5.76 -2.28 1.24
C ALA A 71 4.93 -3.54 0.89
N PHE A 72 3.79 -3.74 1.54
CA PHE A 72 2.88 -4.85 1.31
C PHE A 72 2.24 -4.77 -0.09
N VAL A 73 1.77 -3.58 -0.50
CA VAL A 73 1.23 -3.33 -1.85
C VAL A 73 2.26 -3.55 -2.93
N LEU A 74 3.56 -3.33 -2.68
CA LEU A 74 4.61 -3.66 -3.64
C LEU A 74 4.82 -5.18 -3.77
N ASN A 75 4.72 -5.91 -2.66
CA ASN A 75 5.02 -7.35 -2.60
C ASN A 75 3.83 -8.28 -2.91
N VAL A 76 2.60 -7.83 -2.67
CA VAL A 76 1.41 -8.69 -2.71
C VAL A 76 0.45 -8.24 -3.80
N THR A 77 0.04 -9.18 -4.66
CA THR A 77 -0.97 -8.90 -5.69
C THR A 77 -2.38 -8.95 -5.11
N PRO A 78 -3.35 -8.19 -5.68
CA PRO A 78 -4.77 -8.34 -5.33
C PRO A 78 -5.28 -9.78 -5.46
N THR A 79 -4.82 -10.52 -6.45
CA THR A 79 -5.23 -11.91 -6.68
C THR A 79 -4.82 -12.84 -5.52
N THR A 80 -3.62 -12.65 -4.98
CA THR A 80 -3.11 -13.36 -3.80
C THR A 80 -3.84 -12.93 -2.54
N CYS A 81 -4.02 -11.61 -2.37
CA CYS A 81 -4.72 -11.04 -1.23
C CYS A 81 -6.20 -11.46 -1.17
N GLY A 82 -6.83 -11.73 -2.32
CA GLY A 82 -8.21 -12.24 -2.38
C GLY A 82 -8.37 -13.72 -2.03
N GLN A 83 -7.30 -14.41 -1.60
CA GLN A 83 -7.36 -15.80 -1.16
C GLN A 83 -7.48 -15.88 0.36
N ARG A 84 -8.60 -16.45 0.86
CA ARG A 84 -8.84 -16.59 2.31
C ARG A 84 -7.69 -17.26 3.06
N ALA A 85 -7.11 -18.33 2.50
CA ALA A 85 -5.99 -19.03 3.11
C ALA A 85 -4.75 -18.14 3.27
N PHE A 86 -4.52 -17.22 2.32
CA PHE A 86 -3.44 -16.24 2.43
C PHE A 86 -3.76 -15.19 3.50
N CYS A 87 -4.99 -14.67 3.54
CA CYS A 87 -5.39 -13.73 4.58
C CYS A 87 -5.21 -14.30 5.99
N GLU A 88 -5.70 -15.52 6.25
CA GLU A 88 -5.60 -16.14 7.57
C GLU A 88 -4.16 -16.47 7.98
N LYS A 89 -3.32 -16.93 7.04
CA LYS A 89 -1.96 -17.39 7.35
C LYS A 89 -0.91 -16.28 7.30
N VAL A 90 -1.20 -15.17 6.64
CA VAL A 90 -0.18 -14.14 6.34
C VAL A 90 -0.65 -12.75 6.75
N VAL A 91 -1.79 -12.29 6.25
CA VAL A 91 -2.30 -10.95 6.58
C VAL A 91 -2.63 -10.85 8.06
N LYS A 92 -3.40 -11.81 8.59
CA LYS A 92 -3.83 -11.81 9.98
C LYS A 92 -2.65 -11.78 10.96
N PRO A 93 -1.60 -12.63 10.86
CA PRO A 93 -0.41 -12.49 11.69
C PRO A 93 0.27 -11.12 11.57
N LEU A 94 0.35 -10.54 10.37
CA LEU A 94 0.92 -9.19 10.17
C LEU A 94 0.11 -8.11 10.91
N LEU A 95 -1.23 -8.24 10.97
CA LEU A 95 -2.10 -7.30 11.68
C LEU A 95 -2.03 -7.43 13.22
N HIS A 96 -1.47 -8.52 13.75
CA HIS A 96 -1.35 -8.80 15.18
C HIS A 96 0.08 -8.61 15.71
N LEU A 97 0.96 -7.98 14.93
CA LEU A 97 2.28 -7.61 15.44
C LEU A 97 2.14 -6.61 16.59
N GLU A 98 2.96 -6.78 17.64
CA GLU A 98 2.96 -5.90 18.82
C GLU A 98 3.38 -4.46 18.47
N ASN A 99 4.29 -4.31 17.50
CA ASN A 99 4.73 -3.01 16.99
C ASN A 99 5.05 -3.09 15.49
N TYR A 100 5.06 -1.91 14.85
CA TYR A 100 5.30 -1.74 13.42
C TYR A 100 6.54 -0.89 13.10
N ASP A 101 7.38 -0.61 14.10
CA ASP A 101 8.52 0.32 13.97
C ASP A 101 9.54 -0.15 12.93
N GLN A 102 9.73 -1.46 12.82
CA GLN A 102 10.60 -2.05 11.79
C GLN A 102 10.18 -1.71 10.36
N PHE A 103 8.91 -1.32 10.13
CA PHE A 103 8.40 -0.94 8.82
C PHE A 103 8.43 0.57 8.58
N LYS A 104 8.73 1.42 9.57
CA LYS A 104 8.71 2.89 9.39
C LYS A 104 9.79 3.36 8.42
N PHE A 105 9.47 4.32 7.56
CA PHE A 105 10.42 5.00 6.67
C PHE A 105 9.79 6.28 6.14
N SER A 106 10.61 7.22 5.69
CA SER A 106 10.14 8.38 4.95
C SER A 106 10.59 8.28 3.51
N LEU A 107 9.84 8.90 2.61
CA LEU A 107 10.20 9.02 1.20
C LEU A 107 10.52 10.48 0.87
N GLU A 108 11.18 10.67 -0.27
CA GLU A 108 11.68 11.98 -0.68
C GLU A 108 10.64 12.77 -1.50
N PRO A 109 10.77 14.11 -1.60
CA PRO A 109 9.84 14.95 -2.38
C PRO A 109 9.54 14.49 -3.83
N PRO A 110 10.48 13.89 -4.59
CA PRO A 110 10.17 13.31 -5.89
C PRO A 110 9.12 12.19 -5.84
N ASP A 111 9.17 11.33 -4.82
CA ASP A 111 8.22 10.24 -4.61
C ASP A 111 6.84 10.79 -4.26
N LYS A 112 6.78 11.86 -3.44
CA LYS A 112 5.54 12.58 -3.12
C LYS A 112 4.89 13.11 -4.39
N SER A 113 5.70 13.76 -5.23
CA SER A 113 5.25 14.35 -6.50
C SER A 113 4.69 13.27 -7.44
N PHE A 114 5.35 12.12 -7.53
CA PHE A 114 4.87 10.97 -8.29
C PHE A 114 3.51 10.46 -7.78
N LEU A 115 3.37 10.25 -6.47
CA LEU A 115 2.15 9.74 -5.86
C LEU A 115 0.97 10.71 -6.05
N GLN A 116 1.19 12.01 -5.82
CA GLN A 116 0.18 13.04 -6.02
C GLN A 116 -0.23 13.18 -7.49
N LYS A 117 0.73 13.13 -8.42
CA LYS A 117 0.43 13.14 -9.86
C LYS A 117 -0.43 11.94 -10.24
N THR A 118 -0.05 10.75 -9.82
CA THR A 118 -0.81 9.51 -10.07
C THR A 118 -2.23 9.61 -9.50
N ALA A 119 -2.37 10.09 -8.26
CA ALA A 119 -3.66 10.22 -7.61
C ALA A 119 -4.60 11.23 -8.29
N ARG A 120 -4.05 12.34 -8.82
CA ARG A 120 -4.81 13.32 -9.63
C ARG A 120 -5.26 12.72 -10.96
N GLU A 121 -4.34 12.10 -11.71
CA GLU A 121 -4.64 11.48 -13.01
C GLU A 121 -5.65 10.33 -12.93
N LYS A 122 -5.80 9.74 -11.75
CA LYS A 122 -6.65 8.57 -11.51
C LYS A 122 -7.83 8.88 -10.57
N GLU A 123 -8.03 10.16 -10.27
CA GLU A 123 -9.20 10.69 -9.56
C GLU A 123 -9.39 10.10 -8.15
N PHE A 124 -8.29 9.89 -7.41
CA PHE A 124 -8.32 9.44 -6.02
C PHE A 124 -7.51 10.34 -5.06
N ILE A 125 -7.12 11.54 -5.50
CA ILE A 125 -6.32 12.49 -4.70
C ILE A 125 -6.98 12.86 -3.36
N GLU A 126 -8.30 12.87 -3.29
CA GLU A 126 -9.09 13.17 -2.09
C GLU A 126 -9.48 11.92 -1.29
N ALA A 127 -9.07 10.71 -1.72
CA ALA A 127 -9.39 9.49 -0.99
C ALA A 127 -8.74 9.55 0.42
N PRO A 128 -9.52 9.37 1.51
CA PRO A 128 -8.98 9.49 2.87
C PRO A 128 -7.77 8.58 3.13
N ASP A 129 -7.82 7.35 2.60
CA ASP A 129 -6.71 6.40 2.67
C ASP A 129 -5.46 6.92 1.97
N PHE A 130 -5.60 7.51 0.77
CA PHE A 130 -4.47 8.10 0.06
C PHE A 130 -3.87 9.28 0.85
N VAL A 131 -4.71 10.16 1.39
CA VAL A 131 -4.25 11.30 2.21
C VAL A 131 -3.47 10.81 3.43
N ALA A 132 -4.00 9.83 4.15
CA ALA A 132 -3.34 9.23 5.32
C ALA A 132 -2.00 8.58 4.94
N LEU A 133 -1.92 7.92 3.79
CA LEU A 133 -0.66 7.36 3.28
C LEU A 133 0.38 8.46 3.05
N VAL A 134 0.00 9.53 2.34
CA VAL A 134 0.92 10.64 2.03
C VAL A 134 1.40 11.31 3.32
N GLN A 135 0.52 11.58 4.27
CA GLN A 135 0.91 12.19 5.55
C GLN A 135 1.90 11.33 6.34
N ALA A 136 1.73 10.00 6.32
CA ALA A 136 2.63 9.10 7.02
C ALA A 136 4.02 8.99 6.36
N LEU A 137 4.08 8.95 5.02
CA LEU A 137 5.34 8.76 4.28
C LEU A 137 6.15 10.04 4.12
N PHE A 138 5.49 11.18 4.19
CA PHE A 138 6.09 12.51 4.06
C PHE A 138 5.69 13.34 5.28
N PRO A 139 6.18 12.97 6.49
CA PRO A 139 6.00 13.83 7.64
C PRO A 139 6.55 15.20 7.26
N GLU A 140 5.79 16.27 7.53
CA GLU A 140 6.34 17.60 7.34
C GLU A 140 7.61 17.64 8.18
N GLU A 141 8.75 17.93 7.53
CA GLU A 141 9.91 18.36 8.28
C GLU A 141 9.41 19.50 9.15
N ASP A 142 9.38 19.30 10.46
CA ASP A 142 9.55 20.38 11.41
C ASP A 142 10.91 20.99 11.03
N ARG A 143 10.90 21.85 10.01
CA ARG A 143 12.00 22.74 9.69
C ARG A 143 12.00 23.69 10.86
N GLY A 144 12.76 23.29 11.87
CA GLY A 144 13.14 24.11 12.99
C GLY A 144 13.42 25.51 12.48
N ILE A 145 12.71 26.43 13.12
CA ILE A 145 12.91 27.87 13.14
C ILE A 145 14.41 28.20 13.23
#